data_AF-A0A378U6S3-F1
#
_entry.id   AF-A0A378U6S3-F1
#
_cell.length_a   1.000
_cell.length_b   1.000
_cell.length_c   1.000
_cell.angle_alpha   90.00
_cell.angle_beta   90.00
_cell.angle_gamma   90.00
#
_symmetry.space_group_name_H-M   'P 1'
#
loop_
_entity.id
_entity.type
_entity.pdbx_description
1 polymer ?
#
loop_
_entity_poly.entity_id
_entity_poly.type
_entity_poly.pdbx_seq_one_letter_code
_entity_poly.pdbx_strand_id
1 'polypeptide(L)'
;MGIKTQRNVFDTENDFGCMKSQQLGRTLNKLRRYQLILDLYNEHKTPDIPVSVVWRKYIYPVYPISRTTLYEVLGTAVHKELMRVEEECKQLNLL
;
A
#
# COMPACT_ATOMS: atom_id res chain seq x y z
N MET A 1 -50.23 12.41 -23.53
CA MET A 1 -49.52 12.49 -22.24
C MET A 1 -48.28 11.62 -22.33
N GLY A 2 -47.13 12.21 -22.69
CA GLY A 2 -45.85 11.50 -22.71
C GLY A 2 -45.11 11.78 -21.40
N ILE A 3 -44.96 10.77 -20.55
CA ILE A 3 -44.21 10.88 -19.31
C ILE A 3 -42.73 10.98 -19.70
N LYS A 4 -42.16 12.18 -19.57
CA LYS A 4 -40.71 12.39 -19.71
C LYS A 4 -40.04 11.70 -18.52
N THR A 5 -39.35 10.59 -18.76
CA THR A 5 -38.44 10.00 -17.78
C THR A 5 -37.31 10.99 -17.52
N GLN A 6 -37.39 11.69 -16.40
CA GLN A 6 -36.26 12.44 -15.88
C GLN A 6 -35.20 11.43 -15.43
N ARG A 7 -34.13 11.28 -16.21
CA ARG A 7 -32.90 10.67 -15.72
C ARG A 7 -32.30 11.65 -14.71
N ASN A 8 -32.46 11.36 -13.42
CA ASN A 8 -31.79 12.09 -12.35
C ASN A 8 -30.26 11.97 -12.54
N VAL A 9 -29.59 13.11 -12.62
CA VAL A 9 -28.13 13.25 -12.75
C VAL A 9 -27.47 13.23 -11.36
N PHE A 10 -28.11 12.60 -10.37
CA PHE A 10 -27.84 12.81 -8.94
C PHE A 10 -27.51 11.50 -8.21
N ASP A 11 -26.58 10.70 -8.75
CA ASP A 11 -26.04 9.52 -8.04
C ASP A 11 -24.54 9.27 -8.34
N THR A 12 -23.80 10.22 -8.88
CA THR A 12 -22.36 10.01 -9.15
C THR A 12 -21.48 10.31 -7.94
N GLU A 13 -21.90 11.15 -6.99
CA GLU A 13 -21.04 11.54 -5.86
C GLU A 13 -20.87 10.44 -4.80
N ASN A 14 -21.81 9.48 -4.72
CA ASN A 14 -21.82 8.45 -3.70
C ASN A 14 -20.96 7.21 -4.08
N ASP A 15 -20.75 6.94 -5.36
CA ASP A 15 -19.93 5.82 -5.85
C ASP A 15 -18.42 6.11 -5.73
N PHE A 16 -17.98 7.37 -5.83
CA PHE A 16 -16.56 7.73 -5.65
C PHE A 16 -16.04 7.47 -4.23
N GLY A 17 -16.91 7.60 -3.22
CA GLY A 17 -16.55 7.33 -1.82
C GLY A 17 -16.16 5.88 -1.57
N CYS A 18 -16.92 4.94 -2.16
CA CYS A 18 -16.67 3.50 -2.06
C CYS A 18 -15.35 3.08 -2.75
N MET A 19 -15.03 3.66 -3.91
CA MET A 19 -13.77 3.34 -4.61
C MET A 19 -12.54 3.88 -3.87
N LYS A 20 -12.67 5.05 -3.23
CA LYS A 20 -11.59 5.69 -2.46
C LYS A 20 -11.22 4.87 -1.23
N SER A 21 -12.20 4.35 -0.47
CA SER A 21 -11.93 3.54 0.73
C SER A 21 -11.22 2.22 0.38
N GLN A 22 -11.65 1.55 -0.71
CA GLN A 22 -10.99 0.34 -1.20
C GLN A 22 -9.57 0.60 -1.70
N GLN A 23 -9.34 1.72 -2.38
CA GLN A 23 -7.99 2.12 -2.81
C GLN A 23 -7.09 2.38 -1.61
N LEU A 24 -7.60 3.09 -0.59
CA LEU A 24 -6.86 3.38 0.62
C LEU A 24 -6.49 2.10 1.40
N GLY A 25 -7.43 1.16 1.55
CA GLY A 25 -7.16 -0.14 2.16
C GLY A 25 -6.12 -0.97 1.40
N ARG A 26 -6.15 -0.95 0.06
CA ARG A 26 -5.10 -1.59 -0.77
C ARG A 26 -3.73 -0.96 -0.55
N THR A 27 -3.66 0.37 -0.50
CA THR A 27 -2.43 1.11 -0.24
C THR A 27 -1.89 0.84 1.16
N LEU A 28 -2.75 0.87 2.18
CA LEU A 28 -2.39 0.57 3.57
C LEU A 28 -1.77 -0.83 3.68
N ASN A 29 -2.44 -1.84 3.14
CA ASN A 29 -1.95 -3.22 3.17
C ASN A 29 -0.62 -3.37 2.40
N LYS A 30 -0.45 -2.65 1.29
CA LYS A 30 0.83 -2.62 0.56
C LYS A 30 1.94 -2.03 1.43
N LEU A 31 1.71 -0.88 2.07
CA LEU A 31 2.69 -0.21 2.92
C LEU A 31 3.05 -1.04 4.16
N ARG A 32 2.08 -1.72 4.78
CA ARG A 32 2.33 -2.67 5.87
C ARG A 32 3.25 -3.81 5.46
N ARG A 33 3.04 -4.40 4.27
CA ARG A 33 3.96 -5.41 3.74
C ARG A 33 5.35 -4.83 3.49
N TYR A 34 5.43 -3.60 2.98
CA TYR A 34 6.71 -2.93 2.72
C TYR A 34 7.47 -2.70 4.04
N GLN A 35 6.76 -2.35 5.12
CA GLN A 35 7.36 -2.18 6.45
C GLN A 35 7.97 -3.49 6.94
N LEU A 36 7.22 -4.60 6.89
CA LEU A 36 7.72 -5.91 7.31
C LEU A 36 8.97 -6.36 6.52
N ILE A 37 8.98 -6.11 5.21
CA ILE A 37 10.14 -6.42 4.36
C ILE A 37 11.34 -5.53 4.74
N LEU A 38 11.10 -4.25 5.00
CA LEU A 38 12.14 -3.30 5.40
C LEU A 38 12.75 -3.66 6.76
N ASP A 39 11.92 -4.08 7.72
CA ASP A 39 12.37 -4.52 9.04
C ASP A 39 13.26 -5.76 8.92
N LEU A 40 12.83 -6.79 8.17
CA LEU A 40 13.62 -7.98 7.90
C LEU A 40 14.92 -7.68 7.14
N TYR A 41 14.87 -6.74 6.20
CA TYR A 41 16.06 -6.26 5.51
C TYR A 41 17.06 -5.63 6.49
N ASN A 42 16.59 -4.74 7.36
CA ASN A 42 17.43 -4.02 8.33
C ASN A 42 18.01 -4.96 9.39
N GLU A 43 17.30 -6.00 9.79
CA GLU A 43 17.79 -7.03 10.72
C GLU A 43 19.05 -7.73 10.19
N HIS A 44 19.11 -7.98 8.89
CA HIS A 44 20.20 -8.75 8.26
C HIS A 44 21.20 -7.89 7.48
N LYS A 45 20.89 -6.62 7.19
CA LYS A 45 21.77 -5.74 6.42
C LYS A 45 22.89 -5.21 7.30
N THR A 46 24.08 -5.76 7.11
CA THR A 46 25.35 -5.19 7.61
C THR A 46 26.10 -4.47 6.48
N PRO A 47 27.09 -3.61 6.76
CA PRO A 47 27.86 -2.91 5.72
C PRO A 47 28.47 -3.86 4.67
N ASP A 48 28.97 -5.02 5.11
CA ASP A 48 29.68 -5.98 4.26
C ASP A 48 28.77 -6.86 3.40
N ILE A 49 27.49 -6.98 3.76
CA ILE A 49 26.56 -7.84 3.04
C ILE A 49 25.89 -7.05 1.91
N PRO A 50 26.01 -7.49 0.64
CA PRO A 50 25.33 -6.84 -0.48
C PRO A 50 23.82 -7.12 -0.44
N VAL A 51 23.03 -6.17 -0.96
CA VAL A 51 21.56 -6.25 -0.98
C VAL A 51 21.05 -7.53 -1.67
N SER A 52 21.73 -7.98 -2.73
CA SER A 52 21.37 -9.21 -3.45
C SER A 52 21.47 -10.46 -2.58
N VAL A 53 22.43 -10.50 -1.64
CA VAL A 53 22.59 -11.61 -0.71
C VAL A 53 21.50 -11.58 0.36
N VAL A 54 21.19 -10.39 0.91
CA VAL A 54 20.09 -10.24 1.87
C VAL A 54 18.77 -10.68 1.24
N TRP A 55 18.50 -10.22 0.00
CA TRP A 55 17.33 -10.62 -0.75
C TRP A 55 17.23 -12.14 -0.93
N ARG A 56 18.28 -12.77 -1.45
CA ARG A 56 18.26 -14.20 -1.79
C ARG A 56 18.17 -15.10 -0.55
N LYS A 57 18.86 -14.74 0.54
CA LYS A 57 18.98 -15.61 1.73
C LYS A 57 17.87 -15.41 2.76
N TYR A 58 17.38 -14.18 2.94
CA TYR A 58 16.48 -13.87 4.05
C TYR A 58 15.10 -13.41 3.57
N ILE A 59 15.03 -12.53 2.55
CA ILE A 59 13.75 -11.95 2.13
C ILE A 59 12.98 -12.89 1.22
N TYR A 60 13.57 -13.37 0.12
CA TYR A 60 12.89 -14.18 -0.89
C TYR A 60 12.23 -15.47 -0.33
N PRO A 61 12.84 -16.19 0.63
CA PRO A 61 12.20 -17.37 1.23
C PRO A 61 10.91 -17.06 1.99
N VAL A 62 10.77 -15.84 2.55
CA VAL A 62 9.62 -15.42 3.34
C VAL A 62 8.61 -14.63 2.49
N TYR A 63 9.13 -13.71 1.68
CA TYR A 63 8.38 -12.82 0.79
C TYR A 63 8.88 -13.02 -0.65
N PRO A 64 8.14 -13.79 -1.49
CA PRO A 64 8.56 -14.11 -2.86
C PRO A 64 8.39 -12.89 -3.79
N ILE A 65 9.21 -11.87 -3.58
CA ILE A 65 9.24 -10.63 -4.34
C ILE A 65 10.44 -10.59 -5.28
N SER A 66 10.32 -9.82 -6.36
CA SER A 66 11.45 -9.55 -7.24
C SER A 66 12.50 -8.66 -6.57
N ARG A 67 13.74 -8.69 -7.07
CA ARG A 67 14.78 -7.74 -6.65
C ARG A 67 14.37 -6.28 -6.92
N THR A 68 13.70 -6.02 -8.05
CA THR A 68 13.20 -4.70 -8.39
C THR A 68 12.22 -4.19 -7.33
N THR A 69 11.29 -5.05 -6.91
CA THR A 69 10.35 -4.73 -5.83
C THR A 69 11.07 -4.44 -4.51
N LEU A 70 12.16 -5.15 -4.18
CA LEU A 70 12.96 -4.81 -3.00
C LEU A 70 13.56 -3.40 -3.12
N TYR A 71 14.11 -3.01 -4.27
CA TYR A 71 14.62 -1.65 -4.45
C TYR A 71 13.51 -0.59 -4.35
N GLU A 72 12.31 -0.89 -4.86
CA GLU A 72 11.14 -0.03 -4.66
C GLU A 72 10.81 0.13 -3.17
N VAL A 73 10.82 -0.96 -2.39
CA VAL A 73 10.61 -0.91 -0.93
C VAL A 73 11.66 -0.02 -0.27
N LEU A 74 12.94 -0.21 -0.59
CA LEU A 74 14.06 0.55 -0.02
C LEU A 74 14.03 2.03 -0.41
N GLY A 75 13.51 2.36 -1.60
CA GLY A 75 13.36 3.74 -2.08
C GLY A 75 12.07 4.42 -1.63
N THR A 76 11.10 3.67 -1.10
CA THR A 76 9.84 4.22 -0.62
C THR A 76 10.03 4.76 0.81
N ALA A 77 9.53 5.96 1.10
CA ALA A 77 9.48 6.50 2.46
C ALA A 77 8.37 5.81 3.29
N VAL A 78 8.48 4.50 3.49
CA VAL A 78 7.41 3.61 3.99
C VAL A 78 6.79 4.13 5.27
N HIS A 79 7.61 4.51 6.25
CA HIS A 79 7.13 4.99 7.54
C HIS A 79 6.25 6.25 7.41
N LYS A 80 6.71 7.25 6.63
CA LYS A 80 5.99 8.51 6.43
C LYS A 80 4.67 8.29 5.69
N GLU A 81 4.69 7.51 4.61
CA GLU A 81 3.48 7.21 3.83
C GLU A 81 2.49 6.37 4.63
N LEU A 82 2.97 5.42 5.44
CA LEU A 82 2.12 4.59 6.29
C LEU A 82 1.38 5.43 7.33
N MET A 83 2.08 6.32 8.04
CA MET A 83 1.45 7.23 9.00
C MET A 83 0.36 8.08 8.36
N ARG A 84 0.64 8.64 7.18
CA ARG A 84 -0.34 9.44 6.42
C ARG A 84 -1.59 8.63 6.07
N VAL A 85 -1.41 7.44 5.50
CA VAL A 85 -2.52 6.59 5.05
C VAL A 85 -3.33 6.07 6.24
N GLU A 86 -2.68 5.75 7.37
CA GLU A 86 -3.38 5.34 8.59
C GLU A 86 -4.24 6.47 9.16
N GLU A 87 -3.76 7.71 9.13
CA GLU A 87 -4.55 8.87 9.55
C GLU A 87 -5.75 9.10 8.62
N GLU A 88 -5.56 9.02 7.30
CA GLU A 88 -6.65 9.10 6.32
C GLU A 88 -7.68 7.97 6.52
N CYS A 89 -7.24 6.76 6.90
CA CYS A 89 -8.15 5.64 7.20
C CYS A 89 -8.98 5.88 8.48
N LYS A 90 -8.38 6.42 9.54
CA LYS A 90 -9.07 6.75 10.80
C LYS A 90 -10.15 7.79 10.60
N GLN A 91 -9.86 8.82 9.81
CA GLN A 91 -10.82 9.89 9.47
C GLN A 91 -12.05 9.36 8.71
N LEU A 92 -11.91 8.23 8.02
CA LEU A 92 -12.98 7.55 7.30
C LEU A 92 -13.62 6.40 8.10
N ASN A 93 -13.27 6.21 9.38
CA ASN A 93 -13.73 5.13 10.24
C ASN A 93 -13.48 3.72 9.67
N LEU A 94 -12.39 3.55 8.90
CA LEU A 94 -11.98 2.26 8.32
C LEU A 94 -11.04 1.46 9.24
N LEU A 95 -10.59 2.09 10.32
CA LEU A 95 -9.70 1.62 11.37
C LEU A 95 -10.10 2.29 12.69
#